data_AF-A0A8K0Y6I6-F1
#
_entry.id   AF-A0A8K0Y6I6-F1
#
_cell.length_a   1.000
_cell.length_b   1.000
_cell.length_c   1.000
_cell.angle_alpha   90.00
_cell.angle_beta   90.00
_cell.angle_gamma   90.00
#
_symmetry.space_group_name_H-M   'P 1'
#
loop_
_entity.id
_entity.type
_entity.pdbx_description
1 polymer ?
#
loop_
_entity_poly.entity_id
_entity_poly.type
_entity_poly.pdbx_seq_one_letter_code
_entity_poly.pdbx_strand_id
1 'polypeptide(L)' 'MRVYGTCTACEFEASGDTLEQLDEKFKRHFVMRGHKSYFYKEGMVQKIRKLS' A
#
# COMPACT_ATOMS: atom_id res chain seq x y z
N MET A 1 -3.54 15.33 3.09
CA MET A 1 -3.42 14.97 1.66
C MET A 1 -3.67 13.48 1.57
N ARG A 2 -4.78 13.03 0.95
CA ARG A 2 -5.10 11.59 0.92
C ARG A 2 -4.11 10.84 0.03
N VAL A 3 -3.62 9.71 0.52
CA VAL A 3 -2.74 8.77 -0.19
C VAL A 3 -3.50 7.51 -0.54
N TYR A 4 -3.22 6.97 -1.72
CA TYR A 4 -3.85 5.76 -2.24
C TYR A 4 -2.76 4.76 -2.59
N GLY A 5 -2.96 3.52 -2.17
CA GLY A 5 -2.09 2.40 -2.49
C GLY A 5 -2.86 1.25 -3.12
N THR A 6 -2.17 0.48 -3.97
CA THR A 6 -2.68 -0.75 -4.55
C THR A 6 -1.63 -1.85 -4.51
N CYS A 7 -2.05 -3.08 -4.29
CA CYS A 7 -1.25 -4.26 -4.52
C CYS A 7 -1.75 -4.96 -5.77
N THR A 8 -0.97 -4.90 -6.85
CA THR A 8 -1.35 -5.50 -8.14
C THR A 8 -1.41 -7.02 -8.12
N ALA A 9 -0.70 -7.67 -7.20
CA ALA A 9 -0.66 -9.14 -7.12
C ALA A 9 -1.93 -9.75 -6.51
N CYS A 10 -2.67 -9.01 -5.69
CA CYS A 10 -3.93 -9.45 -5.10
C CYS A 10 -5.09 -8.49 -5.35
N GLU A 11 -4.89 -7.51 -6.24
CA GLU A 11 -5.85 -6.47 -6.61
C GLU A 11 -6.43 -5.72 -5.40
N PHE A 12 -5.65 -5.64 -4.31
CA PHE A 12 -6.09 -5.02 -3.07
C PHE A 12 -5.77 -3.52 -3.07
N GLU A 13 -6.79 -2.70 -2.90
CA GLU A 13 -6.70 -1.24 -2.85
C GLU A 13 -7.00 -0.70 -1.45
N ALA A 14 -6.23 0.29 -1.03
CA ALA A 14 -6.44 0.97 0.24
C ALA A 14 -6.14 2.47 0.09
N SER A 15 -6.84 3.27 0.87
CA SER A 15 -6.58 4.71 1.03
C SER A 15 -6.25 5.05 2.48
N GLY A 16 -5.54 6.15 2.70
CA GLY A 16 -5.21 6.66 4.03
C GLY A 16 -4.89 8.14 3.99
N ASP A 17 -4.80 8.76 5.16
CA ASP A 17 -4.35 10.14 5.29
C ASP A 17 -2.82 10.24 5.37
N THR A 18 -2.15 9.13 5.72
CA THR A 18 -0.70 9.00 5.78
C THR A 18 -0.22 7.67 5.19
N LEU A 19 1.07 7.59 4.84
CA LEU A 19 1.67 6.35 4.37
C LEU A 19 1.74 5.28 5.47
N GLU A 20 1.83 5.66 6.74
CA GLU A 20 1.78 4.71 7.87
C GLU A 20 0.41 4.01 7.96
N GLN A 21 -0.69 4.74 7.74
CA GLN A 21 -2.02 4.12 7.71
C GLN A 21 -2.15 3.13 6.54
N LEU A 22 -1.57 3.44 5.37
CA LEU A 22 -1.50 2.48 4.27
C LEU A 22 -0.66 1.27 4.66
N ASP A 23 0.51 1.47 5.26
CA ASP A 23 1.36 0.38 5.73
C ASP A 23 0.64 -0.55 6.67
N GLU A 24 -0.12 -0.02 7.64
CA GLU A 24 -0.90 -0.86 8.55
C GLU A 24 -1.95 -1.71 7.81
N LYS A 25 -2.68 -1.10 6.86
CA LYS A 25 -3.70 -1.80 6.07
C LYS A 25 -3.09 -2.90 5.22
N PHE A 26 -1.99 -2.59 4.52
CA PHE A 26 -1.28 -3.56 3.70
C PHE A 26 -0.59 -4.62 4.54
N LYS A 27 0.02 -4.29 5.68
CA LYS A 27 0.58 -5.27 6.62
C LYS A 27 -0.49 -6.25 7.08
N ARG A 28 -1.65 -5.76 7.55
CA ARG A 28 -2.77 -6.62 7.97
C ARG A 28 -3.25 -7.52 6.82
N HIS A 29 -3.35 -7.01 5.60
CA HIS A 29 -3.75 -7.81 4.43
C HIS A 29 -2.68 -8.84 4.03
N PHE A 30 -1.40 -8.46 4.07
CA PHE A 30 -0.28 -9.26 3.57
C PHE A 30 0.17 -10.36 4.53
N VAL A 31 -0.06 -10.20 5.84
CA VAL A 31 0.27 -11.21 6.87
C VAL A 31 -0.30 -12.59 6.52
N MET A 32 -1.44 -12.66 5.82
CA MET A 32 -2.04 -13.93 5.41
C MET A 32 -1.67 -14.39 3.99
N ARG A 33 -1.09 -13.52 3.15
CA ARG A 33 -0.85 -13.81 1.72
C ARG A 33 0.62 -13.86 1.30
N GLY A 34 1.55 -13.40 2.15
CA GLY A 34 3.00 -13.45 1.88
C GLY A 34 3.52 -12.32 0.98
N HIS A 35 2.73 -11.27 0.76
CA HIS A 35 3.13 -10.11 -0.04
C HIS A 35 4.02 -9.18 0.80
N LYS A 36 4.95 -8.47 0.14
CA LYS A 36 5.96 -7.63 0.83
C LYS A 36 5.99 -6.18 0.35
N SER A 37 5.18 -5.83 -0.65
CA SER A 37 5.19 -4.47 -1.21
C SER A 37 3.86 -4.11 -1.85
N TYR A 38 3.58 -2.80 -1.86
CA TYR A 38 2.46 -2.21 -2.57
C TYR A 38 2.91 -0.95 -3.31
N PHE A 39 2.14 -0.54 -4.31
CA PHE A 39 2.35 0.70 -5.05
C PHE A 39 1.50 1.81 -4.44
N TYR A 40 1.98 3.05 -4.42
CA TYR A 40 1.19 4.21 -4.04
C TYR A 40 1.48 5.38 -4.97
N LYS A 41 0.54 6.33 -5.05
CA LYS A 41 0.73 7.57 -5.82
C LYS A 41 1.15 8.72 -4.91
N GLU A 42 2.20 9.43 -5.31
CA GLU A 42 2.62 10.69 -4.71
C GLU A 42 2.65 11.75 -5.82
N GLY A 43 1.61 12.58 -5.86
CA GLY A 43 1.37 13.47 -7.00
C GLY A 43 1.09 12.67 -8.29
N MET A 44 1.85 12.96 -9.35
CA MET A 44 1.76 12.25 -10.63
C MET A 44 2.66 11.01 -10.70
N VAL A 45 3.48 10.75 -9.68
CA VAL A 45 4.47 9.67 -9.68
C VAL A 45 3.94 8.46 -8.91
N GLN A 46 4.01 7.28 -9.52
CA GLN A 46 3.76 6.01 -8.82
C GLN A 46 5.07 5.53 -8.18
N LYS A 47 5.02 5.20 -6.89
CA LYS A 47 6.15 4.69 -6.10
C LYS A 47 5.83 3.32 -5.53
N ILE A 48 6.87 2.52 -5.27
CA ILE A 48 6.76 1.23 -4.58
C ILE A 48 7.16 1.43 -3.12
N ARG A 49 6.37 0.88 -2.20
CA ARG A 49 6.70 0.79 -0.78
C ARG A 49 6.87 -0.68 -0.40
N LYS A 50 8.02 -1.01 0.19
CA LYS A 50 8.29 -2.33 0.78
C LYS A 50 7.91 -2.29 2.26
N LEU A 51 7.24 -3.34 2.72
CA LEU A 51 6.87 -3.55 4.10
C LEU A 51 7.93 -4.46 4.74
N SER A 52 8.74 -3.87 5.62
CA SER A 52 9.65 -4.58 6.52
C SER A 52 8.93 -5.02 7.79
#